data_AF-A0AA37F867-F1
#
_entry.id   AF-A0AA37F867-F1
#
_cell.length_a   1.000
_cell.length_b   1.000
_cell.length_c   1.000
_cell.angle_alpha   90.00
_cell.angle_beta   90.00
_cell.angle_gamma   90.00
#
_symmetry.space_group_name_H-M   'P 1'
#
loop_
_entity.id
_entity.type
_entity.pdbx_description
1 polymer ?
#
loop_
_entity_poly.entity_id
_entity_poly.type
_entity_poly.pdbx_seq_one_letter_code
_entity_poly.pdbx_strand_id
1 'polypeptide(L)' 'MRPAKTQQEIFGRLRSETATEHRYAIRGYVSTVAEHGADVMAAIRDALLGCAWMAPDPVSA' A
#
# COMPACT_ATOMS: atom_id res chain seq x y z
N MET A 1 -22.00 25.51 -2.71
CA MET A 1 -20.79 24.76 -3.13
C MET A 1 -19.57 25.50 -2.61
N ARG A 2 -18.65 24.85 -1.89
CA ARG A 2 -17.42 25.52 -1.41
C ARG A 2 -16.52 25.89 -2.60
N PRO A 3 -15.69 26.95 -2.51
CA PRO A 3 -14.78 27.35 -3.59
C PRO A 3 -13.89 26.18 -4.03
N ALA A 4 -13.61 26.07 -5.33
CA ALA A 4 -12.77 24.99 -5.88
C ALA A 4 -11.39 24.92 -5.19
N LYS A 5 -10.85 26.07 -4.75
CA LYS A 5 -9.60 26.13 -3.98
C LYS A 5 -9.71 25.44 -2.61
N THR A 6 -10.82 25.63 -1.90
CA THR A 6 -11.10 24.92 -0.63
C THR A 6 -11.30 23.42 -0.86
N GLN A 7 -11.93 23.05 -1.97
CA GLN A 7 -12.00 21.65 -2.37
C GLN A 7 -10.62 21.10 -2.75
N GLN A 8 -9.73 21.88 -3.37
CA GLN A 8 -8.34 21.48 -3.64
C GLN A 8 -7.46 21.47 -2.38
N GLU A 9 -7.69 22.27 -1.36
CA GLU A 9 -6.91 22.16 -0.13
C GLU A 9 -7.38 21.00 0.75
N ILE A 10 -8.68 20.68 0.71
CA ILE A 10 -9.26 19.54 1.43
C ILE A 10 -9.04 18.22 0.68
N PHE A 11 -9.23 18.19 -0.64
CA PHE A 11 -9.13 16.98 -1.49
C PHE A 11 -7.93 16.98 -2.45
N GLY A 12 -7.27 18.10 -2.71
CA GLY A 12 -6.13 18.18 -3.64
C GLY A 12 -4.80 17.72 -3.04
N ARG A 13 -4.67 17.62 -1.70
CA ARG A 13 -3.54 16.90 -1.06
C ARG A 13 -3.59 15.37 -1.32
N LEU A 14 -4.74 14.83 -1.75
CA LEU A 14 -4.87 13.44 -2.19
C LEU A 14 -4.37 13.21 -3.63
N ARG A 15 -4.02 14.27 -4.37
CA ARG A 15 -3.65 14.23 -5.80
C ARG A 15 -2.14 14.29 -6.09
N SER A 16 -1.28 14.03 -5.10
CA SER A 16 0.12 13.72 -5.41
C SER A 16 0.16 12.33 -6.05
N GLU A 17 0.68 12.26 -7.27
CA GLU A 17 0.91 11.01 -8.01
C GLU A 17 1.74 10.04 -7.18
N THR A 18 2.86 10.53 -6.62
CA THR A 18 3.72 9.78 -5.70
C THR A 18 2.97 9.25 -4.48
N ALA A 19 2.11 10.06 -3.85
CA ALA A 19 1.32 9.59 -2.71
C ALA A 19 0.29 8.52 -3.12
N THR A 20 -0.20 8.59 -4.36
CA THR A 20 -1.11 7.60 -4.92
C THR A 20 -0.37 6.29 -5.23
N GLU A 21 0.79 6.37 -5.85
CA GLU A 21 1.69 5.23 -6.11
C GLU A 21 2.07 4.51 -4.81
N HIS A 22 2.49 5.25 -3.78
CA HIS A 22 2.82 4.65 -2.48
C HIS A 22 1.63 3.91 -1.86
N ARG A 23 0.41 4.46 -1.96
CA ARG A 23 -0.79 3.77 -1.46
C ARG A 23 -1.08 2.49 -2.24
N TYR A 24 -0.93 2.51 -3.57
CA TYR A 24 -1.11 1.31 -4.39
C TYR A 24 -0.03 0.27 -4.13
N ALA A 25 1.23 0.67 -3.91
CA ALA A 25 2.30 -0.24 -3.54
C ALA A 25 2.03 -0.92 -2.18
N ILE A 26 1.64 -0.14 -1.16
CA ILE A 26 1.26 -0.68 0.15
C ILE A 26 0.06 -1.62 0.05
N ARG A 27 -0.98 -1.22 -0.71
CA ARG A 27 -2.17 -2.06 -0.92
C ARG A 27 -1.81 -3.36 -1.65
N GLY A 28 -1.01 -3.28 -2.70
CA GLY A 28 -0.55 -4.43 -3.48
C GLY A 28 0.22 -5.41 -2.60
N TYR A 29 1.17 -4.91 -1.82
CA TYR A 29 1.92 -5.72 -0.85
C TYR A 29 1.00 -6.45 0.13
N VAL A 30 0.08 -5.73 0.78
CA VAL A 30 -0.88 -6.32 1.73
C VAL A 30 -1.77 -7.37 1.05
N SER A 31 -2.26 -7.10 -0.16
CA SER A 31 -3.04 -8.06 -0.93
C SER A 31 -2.24 -9.33 -1.22
N THR A 32 -0.99 -9.22 -1.66
CA THR A 32 -0.14 -10.39 -1.95
C THR A 32 0.15 -11.21 -0.69
N VAL A 33 0.42 -10.57 0.45
CA VAL A 33 0.58 -11.27 1.73
C VAL A 33 -0.68 -12.05 2.09
N ALA A 34 -1.85 -11.42 1.94
CA ALA A 34 -3.14 -12.04 2.24
C ALA A 34 -3.47 -13.20 1.28
N GLU A 35 -3.18 -13.07 -0.01
CA GLU A 35 -3.35 -14.12 -1.03
C GLU A 35 -2.54 -15.38 -0.70
N HIS A 36 -1.36 -15.22 -0.09
CA HIS A 36 -0.52 -16.34 0.36
C HIS A 36 -0.86 -16.83 1.77
N GLY A 37 -1.92 -16.31 2.39
CA GLY A 37 -2.36 -16.73 3.74
C GLY A 37 -1.40 -16.35 4.87
N ALA A 38 -0.48 -15.42 4.63
CA ALA A 38 0.48 -14.96 5.63
C ALA A 38 -0.12 -13.89 6.55
N ASP A 39 0.43 -13.74 7.77
CA ASP A 39 -0.06 -12.75 8.73
C ASP A 39 0.29 -11.33 8.28
N VAL A 40 -0.73 -10.57 7.89
CA VAL A 40 -0.59 -9.22 7.34
C VAL A 40 0.04 -8.25 8.35
N MET A 41 -0.30 -8.36 9.63
CA MET A 41 0.19 -7.42 10.65
C MET A 41 1.67 -7.66 10.98
N ALA A 42 2.12 -8.92 10.97
CA ALA A 42 3.52 -9.29 11.04
C ALA A 42 4.27 -8.81 9.80
N ALA A 43 3.75 -9.06 8.60
CA ALA A 43 4.40 -8.63 7.36
C ALA A 43 4.56 -7.09 7.24
N ILE A 44 3.60 -6.31 7.76
CA ILE A 44 3.72 -4.85 7.85
C ILE A 44 4.80 -4.45 8.85
N ARG A 45 4.82 -5.09 10.03
CA ARG A 45 5.84 -4.83 11.06
C ARG A 45 7.24 -5.09 10.53
N ASP A 46 7.43 -6.23 9.88
CA ASP A 46 8.73 -6.63 9.37
C ASP A 46 9.18 -5.73 8.21
N ALA A 47 8.26 -5.32 7.33
CA ALA A 47 8.54 -4.32 6.30
C ALA A 47 8.99 -2.97 6.88
N LEU A 48 8.37 -2.49 7.97
CA LEU A 48 8.79 -1.26 8.67
C LEU A 48 10.16 -1.41 9.33
N LEU A 49 10.54 -2.63 9.70
CA LEU A 49 11.88 -2.95 10.24
C LEU A 49 12.92 -3.21 9.15
N GLY A 50 12.55 -3.15 7.87
CA GLY A 50 13.43 -3.41 6.73
C GLY A 50 13.56 -4.89 6.35
N CYS A 51 12.78 -5.78 6.98
CA CYS A 51 12.74 -7.21 6.72
C CYS A 51 11.43 -7.58 6.01
N ALA A 52 11.11 -6.94 4.89
CA ALA A 52 9.84 -7.17 4.20
C ALA A 52 9.64 -8.65 3.85
N TRP A 53 8.44 -9.17 4.09
CA TRP A 53 8.06 -10.53 3.72
C TRP A 53 8.08 -10.65 2.20
N MET A 54 8.66 -11.73 1.70
CA MET A 54 8.71 -12.06 0.27
C MET A 54 7.86 -13.30 0.02
N ALA A 55 7.10 -13.28 -1.07
CA ALA A 55 6.34 -14.44 -1.48
C ALA A 55 7.30 -15.61 -1.78
N PRO A 56 6.96 -16.83 -1.36
CA PRO A 56 7.71 -18.02 -1.76
C PRO A 56 7.64 -18.16 -3.29
N ASP A 57 8.72 -18.67 -3.90
CA ASP A 57 8.73 -18.94 -5.34
C ASP A 57 7.52 -19.81 -5.71
N PRO A 58 6.81 -19.50 -6.80
CA PRO A 58 5.73 -20.36 -7.25
C PRO A 58 6.34 -21.74 -7.55
N VAL A 59 5.98 -22.74 -6.75
CA VAL A 59 6.29 -24.14 -7.04
C VAL A 59 5.74 -24.41 -8.44
N SER A 60 6.63 -24.66 -9.41
CA SER A 60 6.23 -25.18 -10.72
C SER A 60 5.61 -26.56 -10.50
N ALA A 61 4.31 -26.65 -10.74
CA ALA A 61 3.57 -27.92 -10.83
C ALA A 61 3.86 -28.62 -12.17
#